data_AF-A0AAX1RW48-F1
#
_entry.id   AF-A0AAX1RW48-F1
#
_cell.length_a   1.000
_cell.length_b   1.000
_cell.length_c   1.000
_cell.angle_alpha   90.00
_cell.angle_beta   90.00
_cell.angle_gamma   90.00
#
_symmetry.space_group_name_H-M   'P 1'
#
loop_
_entity.id
_entity.type
_entity.pdbx_description
1 polymer ?
#
loop_
_entity_poly.entity_id
_entity_poly.type
_entity_poly.pdbx_seq_one_letter_code
_entity_poly.pdbx_strand_id
1 'polypeptide(L)'
;MVQLLKTLIEKYVHKLYYQIFNHYLEKLDVQLCNINQAIRYIQIKKQQLQLIIDKQTVELENKYIEIMEEYQIKTAQNIYCIGINQIKEELNEIENEYAQLETYALRLKEDKADTKEQCHVLQALINAC
;
A
#
# COMPACT_ATOMS: atom_id res chain seq x y z
N MET A 1 0.07 -56.91 13.57
CA MET A 1 1.04 -56.44 12.55
C MET A 1 0.45 -55.31 11.70
N VAL A 2 -0.57 -55.56 10.87
CA VAL A 2 -1.17 -54.54 9.98
C VAL A 2 -1.73 -53.32 10.73
N GLN A 3 -2.43 -53.54 11.85
CA GLN A 3 -3.05 -52.46 12.62
C GLN A 3 -2.03 -51.57 13.36
N LEU A 4 -0.93 -52.15 13.85
CA LEU A 4 0.20 -51.41 14.42
C LEU A 4 0.87 -50.52 13.37
N LEU A 5 1.06 -51.06 12.16
CA LEU A 5 1.61 -50.33 11.01
C LEU A 5 0.71 -49.15 10.62
N LYS A 6 -0.60 -49.36 10.57
CA LYS A 6 -1.59 -48.31 10.30
C LYS A 6 -1.49 -47.17 11.34
N THR A 7 -1.51 -47.48 12.62
CA THR A 7 -1.40 -46.46 13.68
C THR A 7 -0.06 -45.72 13.66
N LEU A 8 1.04 -46.40 13.30
CA LEU A 8 2.35 -45.77 13.16
C LEU A 8 2.39 -44.79 11.99
N ILE A 9 1.81 -45.17 10.86
CA ILE A 9 1.69 -44.31 9.67
C ILE A 9 0.80 -43.11 9.99
N GLU A 10 -0.37 -43.31 10.61
CA GLU A 10 -1.28 -42.22 11.00
C GLU A 10 -0.60 -41.20 11.90
N LYS A 11 0.12 -41.66 12.94
CA LYS A 11 0.89 -40.76 13.83
C LYS A 11 1.99 -40.01 13.11
N TYR A 12 2.72 -40.68 12.22
CA TYR A 12 3.81 -40.06 11.48
C TYR A 12 3.30 -39.00 10.49
N VAL A 13 2.24 -39.33 9.76
CA VAL A 13 1.57 -38.43 8.82
C VAL A 13 0.99 -37.21 9.55
N HIS A 14 0.31 -37.41 10.68
CA HIS A 14 -0.20 -36.31 11.50
C HIS A 14 0.93 -35.39 11.99
N LYS A 15 2.04 -35.95 12.47
CA LYS A 15 3.22 -35.16 12.86
C LYS A 15 3.78 -34.35 11.69
N LEU A 16 3.88 -34.94 10.49
CA LEU A 16 4.36 -34.23 9.30
C LEU A 16 3.43 -33.07 8.92
N TYR A 17 2.11 -33.29 8.90
CA TYR A 17 1.14 -32.23 8.62
C TYR A 17 1.26 -31.07 9.61
N TYR A 18 1.32 -31.38 10.90
CA TYR A 18 1.48 -30.37 11.94
C TYR A 18 2.75 -29.54 11.74
N GLN A 19 3.88 -30.19 11.42
CA GLN A 19 5.14 -29.48 11.15
C GLN A 19 5.06 -28.60 9.90
N ILE A 20 4.51 -29.12 8.80
CA ILE A 20 4.40 -28.39 7.52
C ILE A 20 3.49 -27.18 7.67
N PHE A 21 2.32 -27.33 8.28
CA PHE A 21 1.37 -26.24 8.42
C PHE A 21 1.88 -25.16 9.37
N ASN A 22 2.52 -25.52 10.49
CA ASN A 22 3.14 -24.51 11.36
C ASN A 22 4.26 -23.76 10.65
N HIS A 23 5.13 -24.45 9.91
CA HIS A 23 6.17 -23.79 9.13
C HIS A 23 5.60 -22.82 8.08
N TYR A 24 4.48 -23.20 7.45
CA TYR A 24 3.83 -22.32 6.48
C TYR A 24 3.12 -21.13 7.16
N LEU A 25 2.53 -21.32 8.34
CA LEU A 25 2.00 -20.22 9.17
C LEU A 25 3.08 -19.20 9.53
N GLU A 26 4.27 -19.65 9.95
CA GLU A 26 5.40 -18.76 10.24
C GLU A 26 5.77 -17.88 9.02
N LYS A 27 5.72 -18.47 7.80
CA LYS A 27 5.96 -17.71 6.57
C LYS A 27 4.89 -16.67 6.31
N LEU A 28 3.61 -17.02 6.51
CA LEU A 28 2.50 -16.09 6.33
C LEU A 28 2.53 -14.96 7.37
N ASP A 29 2.96 -15.24 8.61
CA ASP A 29 3.15 -14.21 9.64
C ASP A 29 4.24 -13.19 9.24
N VAL A 30 5.36 -13.68 8.71
CA VAL A 30 6.41 -12.80 8.15
C VAL A 30 5.87 -11.99 6.98
N GLN A 31 5.10 -12.60 6.08
CA GLN A 31 4.47 -11.90 4.96
C GLN A 31 3.49 -10.83 5.44
N LEU A 32 2.65 -11.11 6.43
CA LEU A 32 1.75 -10.13 7.04
C LEU A 32 2.52 -8.97 7.68
N CYS A 33 3.61 -9.26 8.37
CA CYS A 33 4.49 -8.22 8.94
C CYS A 33 5.02 -7.30 7.84
N ASN A 34 5.54 -7.86 6.75
CA ASN A 34 6.07 -7.11 5.62
C ASN A 34 4.99 -6.25 4.95
N ILE A 35 3.80 -6.81 4.72
CA ILE A 35 2.66 -6.06 4.14
C ILE A 35 2.26 -4.90 5.06
N ASN A 36 2.20 -5.12 6.38
CA ASN A 36 1.89 -4.06 7.35
C ASN A 36 2.93 -2.94 7.33
N GLN A 37 4.22 -3.28 7.25
CA GLN A 37 5.31 -2.31 7.13
C GLN A 37 5.21 -1.51 5.83
N ALA A 38 4.94 -2.18 4.70
CA ALA A 38 4.75 -1.53 3.41
C ALA A 38 3.56 -0.55 3.43
N ILE A 39 2.41 -0.97 3.97
CA ILE A 39 1.24 -0.09 4.12
C ILE A 39 1.59 1.14 4.96
N ARG A 40 2.27 0.96 6.09
CA ARG A 40 2.68 2.08 6.96
C ARG A 40 3.61 3.04 6.24
N TYR A 41 4.60 2.52 5.52
CA TYR A 41 5.51 3.33 4.73
C TYR A 41 4.77 4.15 3.68
N ILE A 42 3.85 3.54 2.93
CA ILE A 42 3.05 4.23 1.91
C ILE A 42 2.18 5.32 2.53
N GLN A 43 1.57 5.06 3.69
CA GLN A 43 0.78 6.07 4.40
C GLN A 43 1.62 7.31 4.76
N ILE A 44 2.83 7.10 5.28
CA ILE A 44 3.76 8.20 5.61
C ILE A 44 4.15 8.96 4.33
N LYS A 45 4.52 8.23 3.27
CA LYS A 45 4.93 8.85 2.00
C LYS A 45 3.79 9.66 1.38
N LYS A 46 2.57 9.15 1.37
CA LYS A 46 1.38 9.89 0.90
C LYS A 46 1.14 11.17 1.68
N GLN A 47 1.29 11.15 3.02
CA GLN A 47 1.18 12.36 3.83
C GLN A 47 2.24 13.40 3.44
N GLN A 48 3.47 12.96 3.19
CA GLN A 48 4.53 13.86 2.73
C GLN A 48 4.21 14.47 1.36
N LEU A 49 3.78 13.66 0.39
CA LEU A 49 3.39 14.15 -0.92
C LEU A 49 2.21 15.13 -0.84
N GLN A 50 1.21 14.85 0.00
CA GLN A 50 0.08 15.76 0.21
C GLN A 50 0.54 17.14 0.69
N LEU A 51 1.49 17.20 1.65
CA LEU A 51 2.04 18.47 2.11
C LEU A 51 2.77 19.25 1.01
N ILE A 52 3.43 18.53 0.09
CA ILE A 52 4.10 19.16 -1.06
C ILE A 52 3.07 19.69 -2.05
N ILE A 53 2.03 18.91 -2.36
CA ILE A 53 0.91 19.34 -3.23
C ILE A 53 0.25 20.59 -2.65
N ASP A 54 -0.08 20.58 -1.36
CA ASP A 54 -0.73 21.72 -0.70
C ASP A 54 0.15 22.97 -0.78
N LYS A 55 1.47 22.82 -0.52
CA LYS A 55 2.43 23.93 -0.61
C LYS A 55 2.52 24.48 -2.03
N GLN A 56 2.68 23.61 -3.04
CA GLN A 56 2.81 24.05 -4.44
C GLN A 56 1.50 24.64 -4.97
N THR A 57 0.35 24.17 -4.49
CA THR A 57 -0.96 24.75 -4.84
C THR A 57 -1.05 26.20 -4.32
N VAL A 58 -0.64 26.44 -3.07
CA VAL A 58 -0.58 27.80 -2.52
C VAL A 58 0.42 28.68 -3.30
N GLU A 59 1.59 28.14 -3.65
CA GLU A 59 2.58 28.87 -4.45
C GLU A 59 2.04 29.23 -5.85
N LEU A 60 1.31 28.32 -6.48
CA LEU A 60 0.65 28.54 -7.75
C LEU A 60 -0.38 29.66 -7.65
N GLU A 61 -1.24 29.62 -6.62
CA GLU A 61 -2.24 30.66 -6.35
C GLU A 61 -1.60 32.03 -6.13
N ASN A 62 -0.55 32.10 -5.31
CA ASN A 62 0.18 33.35 -5.07
C ASN A 62 0.77 33.92 -6.37
N LYS A 63 1.35 33.08 -7.22
CA LYS A 63 1.93 33.50 -8.50
C LYS A 63 0.87 34.00 -9.47
N TYR A 64 -0.32 33.41 -9.45
CA TYR A 64 -1.47 33.93 -10.18
C TYR A 64 -1.89 35.31 -9.68
N ILE A 65 -1.95 35.53 -8.36
CA ILE A 65 -2.27 36.83 -7.76
C ILE A 65 -1.24 37.89 -8.15
N GLU A 66 0.06 37.58 -8.01
CA GLU A 66 1.16 38.49 -8.36
C GLU A 66 1.04 38.98 -9.80
N ILE A 67 0.82 38.07 -10.75
CA ILE A 67 0.68 38.43 -12.17
C ILE A 67 -0.60 39.24 -12.42
N MET A 68 -1.70 38.88 -11.75
CA MET A 68 -2.94 39.65 -11.86
C MET A 68 -2.77 41.09 -11.38
N GLU A 69 -2.04 41.30 -10.28
CA GLU A 69 -1.75 42.61 -9.73
C GLU A 69 -0.78 43.41 -10.61
N GLU A 70 0.31 42.80 -11.06
CA GLU A 70 1.33 43.43 -11.90
C GLU A 70 0.74 43.95 -13.22
N TYR A 71 -0.09 43.14 -13.87
CA TYR A 71 -0.70 43.49 -15.16
C TYR A 71 -2.11 44.11 -15.03
N GLN A 72 -2.56 44.41 -13.81
CA GLN A 72 -3.88 45.00 -13.53
C GLN A 72 -5.03 44.21 -14.19
N ILE A 73 -4.92 42.89 -14.13
CA ILE A 73 -5.88 41.94 -14.72
C ILE A 73 -7.14 41.93 -13.85
N LYS A 74 -8.25 42.46 -14.37
CA LYS A 74 -9.52 42.58 -13.63
C LYS A 74 -10.58 41.56 -14.04
N THR A 75 -10.30 40.76 -15.07
CA THR A 75 -11.23 39.80 -15.66
C THR A 75 -10.52 38.49 -15.94
N ALA A 76 -11.27 37.39 -15.94
CA ALA A 76 -10.74 36.07 -16.27
C ALA A 76 -10.11 36.08 -17.66
N GLN A 77 -8.80 35.82 -17.72
CA GLN A 77 -8.05 35.69 -18.95
C GLN A 77 -6.96 34.64 -18.79
N ASN A 78 -6.54 34.01 -19.89
CA ASN A 78 -5.48 33.02 -19.86
C ASN A 78 -4.13 33.69 -19.59
N ILE A 79 -3.57 33.40 -18.42
CA ILE A 79 -2.23 33.84 -18.05
C ILE A 79 -1.24 32.75 -18.47
N TYR A 80 -0.37 33.09 -19.42
CA TYR A 80 0.76 32.25 -19.82
C TYR A 80 2.04 32.77 -19.16
N CYS A 81 2.49 32.07 -18.13
CA CYS A 81 3.75 32.35 -17.45
C CYS A 81 4.55 31.05 -17.31
N ILE A 82 5.82 31.08 -17.72
CA ILE A 82 6.73 29.92 -17.63
C ILE A 82 6.75 29.37 -16.20
N GLY A 83 6.83 30.26 -15.21
CA GLY A 83 6.86 29.87 -13.82
C GLY A 83 5.54 29.29 -13.28
N ILE A 84 4.39 29.57 -13.91
CA ILE A 84 3.11 28.93 -13.59
C ILE A 84 3.08 27.52 -14.19
N ASN A 85 3.54 27.39 -15.44
CA ASN A 85 3.58 26.09 -16.12
C ASN A 85 4.52 25.11 -15.41
N GLN A 86 5.68 25.58 -14.95
CA GLN A 86 6.61 24.76 -14.15
C GLN A 86 5.94 24.20 -12.89
N ILE A 87 5.28 25.05 -12.09
CA ILE A 87 4.59 24.58 -10.87
C ILE A 87 3.47 23.59 -11.22
N LYS A 88 2.74 23.79 -12.32
CA LYS A 88 1.72 22.85 -12.79
C LYS A 88 2.29 21.51 -13.22
N GLU A 89 3.44 21.51 -13.90
CA GLU A 89 4.13 20.29 -14.30
C GLU A 89 4.60 19.51 -13.06
N GLU A 90 5.22 20.20 -12.10
CA GLU A 90 5.64 19.60 -10.83
C GLU A 90 4.46 19.03 -10.03
N LEU A 91 3.36 19.77 -9.91
CA LEU A 91 2.13 19.30 -9.28
C LEU A 91 1.61 18.02 -9.94
N ASN A 92 1.56 18.00 -11.28
CA ASN A 92 1.07 16.85 -12.04
C ASN A 92 1.97 15.61 -11.84
N GLU A 93 3.29 15.79 -11.75
CA GLU A 93 4.21 14.69 -11.43
C GLU A 93 3.96 14.11 -10.03
N ILE A 94 3.81 14.98 -9.02
CA ILE A 94 3.60 14.56 -7.64
C ILE A 94 2.21 13.92 -7.45
N GLU A 95 1.18 14.48 -8.07
CA GLU A 95 -0.18 13.92 -8.05
C GLU A 95 -0.23 12.53 -8.71
N ASN A 96 0.49 12.35 -9.82
CA ASN A 96 0.63 11.04 -10.46
C ASN A 96 1.33 10.03 -9.54
N GLU A 97 2.42 10.43 -8.87
CA GLU A 97 3.08 9.57 -7.87
C GLU A 97 2.13 9.22 -6.71
N TYR A 98 1.38 10.20 -6.20
CA TYR A 98 0.38 9.99 -5.15
C TYR A 98 -0.69 8.97 -5.58
N ALA A 99 -1.20 9.08 -6.81
CA ALA A 99 -2.20 8.15 -7.36
C ALA A 99 -1.65 6.73 -7.50
N GLN A 100 -0.38 6.58 -7.90
CA GLN A 100 0.29 5.28 -7.97
C GLN A 100 0.44 4.66 -6.57
N LEU A 101 0.79 5.46 -5.57
CA LEU A 101 0.86 5.00 -4.17
C LEU A 101 -0.51 4.58 -3.62
N GLU A 102 -1.58 5.28 -3.96
CA GLU A 102 -2.95 4.87 -3.60
C GLU A 102 -3.31 3.51 -4.20
N THR A 103 -3.04 3.34 -5.49
CA THR A 103 -3.30 2.08 -6.20
C THR A 103 -2.51 0.93 -5.57
N TYR A 104 -1.23 1.16 -5.24
CA TYR A 104 -0.40 0.15 -4.60
C TYR A 104 -0.88 -0.18 -3.17
N ALA A 105 -1.32 0.83 -2.41
CA ALA A 105 -1.89 0.62 -1.08
C ALA A 105 -3.18 -0.22 -1.11
N LEU A 106 -4.00 -0.08 -2.16
CA LEU A 106 -5.19 -0.92 -2.36
C LEU A 106 -4.79 -2.38 -2.59
N ARG A 107 -3.84 -2.65 -3.47
CA ARG A 107 -3.32 -4.00 -3.72
C ARG A 107 -2.77 -4.65 -2.45
N LEU A 108 -2.00 -3.91 -1.65
CA LEU A 108 -1.48 -4.43 -0.38
C LEU A 108 -2.58 -4.75 0.65
N LYS A 109 -3.73 -4.06 0.60
CA LYS A 109 -4.88 -4.39 1.45
C LYS A 109 -5.54 -5.70 0.99
N GLU A 110 -5.63 -5.93 -0.32
CA GLU A 110 -6.10 -7.20 -0.90
C GLU A 110 -5.15 -8.34 -0.52
N ASP A 111 -3.85 -8.18 -0.76
CA ASP A 111 -2.82 -9.16 -0.38
C ASP A 111 -2.88 -9.50 1.12
N LYS A 112 -3.12 -8.49 1.96
CA LYS A 112 -3.28 -8.68 3.41
C LYS A 112 -4.52 -9.51 3.75
N ALA A 113 -5.63 -9.27 3.06
CA ALA A 113 -6.86 -10.03 3.27
C ALA A 113 -6.66 -11.49 2.88
N ASP A 114 -6.08 -11.74 1.70
CA ASP A 114 -5.78 -13.08 1.20
C ASP A 114 -4.82 -13.83 2.13
N THR A 115 -3.76 -13.17 2.59
CA THR A 115 -2.78 -13.78 3.51
C THR A 115 -3.45 -14.15 4.84
N LYS A 116 -4.36 -13.31 5.35
CA LYS A 116 -5.13 -13.62 6.57
C LYS A 116 -6.09 -14.80 6.37
N GLU A 117 -6.74 -14.89 5.22
CA GLU A 117 -7.59 -16.03 4.89
C GLU A 117 -6.79 -17.32 4.85
N GLN A 118 -5.61 -17.32 4.23
CA GLN A 118 -4.72 -18.47 4.23
C GLN A 118 -4.31 -18.89 5.66
N CYS A 119 -3.97 -17.93 6.53
CA CYS A 119 -3.68 -18.21 7.94
C CYS A 119 -4.87 -18.87 8.64
N HIS A 120 -6.08 -18.35 8.43
CA HIS A 120 -7.30 -18.87 9.04
C HIS A 120 -7.58 -20.31 8.58
N VAL A 121 -7.45 -20.60 7.27
CA VAL A 121 -7.65 -21.94 6.73
C VAL A 121 -6.64 -22.93 7.33
N LEU A 122 -5.37 -22.57 7.41
CA LEU A 122 -4.33 -23.45 7.99
C LEU A 122 -4.56 -23.70 9.47
N GLN A 123 -4.93 -22.67 10.23
CA GLN A 123 -5.27 -22.82 11.64
C GLN A 123 -6.47 -23.75 11.82
N ALA A 124 -7.50 -23.62 10.98
CA ALA A 124 -8.64 -24.54 11.00
C ALA A 124 -8.21 -25.99 10.69
N LEU A 125 -7.33 -26.19 9.71
CA LEU A 125 -6.81 -27.52 9.37
C LEU A 125 -5.96 -28.14 10.49
N ILE A 126 -5.12 -27.34 11.15
CA ILE A 126 -4.34 -27.78 12.32
C ILE A 126 -5.27 -28.18 13.47
N ASN A 127 -6.31 -27.38 13.74
CA ASN A 127 -7.24 -27.62 14.85
C ASN A 127 -8.22 -28.77 14.59
N ALA A 128 -8.45 -29.13 13.31
CA ALA A 128 -9.33 -30.23 12.91
C ALA A 128 -8.62 -31.60 12.86
N CYS A 129 -7.29 -31.60 12.90
CA CYS A 129 -6.44 -32.80 12.90
C CYS A 129 -6.17 -33.28 14.32
#